data_AF-A0A7J3EFL7-F1
#
_entry.id   AF-A0A7J3EFL7-F1
#
_cell.length_a   1.000
_cell.length_b   1.000
_cell.length_c   1.000
_cell.angle_alpha   90.00
_cell.angle_beta   90.00
_cell.angle_gamma   90.00
#
_symmetry.space_group_name_H-M   'P 1'
#
loop_
_entity.id
_entity.type
_entity.pdbx_description
1 polymer ?
#
loop_
_entity_poly.entity_id
_entity_poly.type
_entity_poly.pdbx_seq_one_letter_code
_entity_poly.pdbx_strand_id
1 'polypeptide(L)'
;MTLSLDQVYHYVELYDFAERVYYDVEKPDRESWEIASIKRSFELSQLKPIPEEMPFQLKYLHAVILVQTLPEEDLLENAIRRLKSTGLLVKDPDPLSVSRIDLRLKKALNWIKLYAPSEFQVRLLESLPVELKSSLNGEDRALLKNLMELFEPIEWSEESIKQTMMHLTSTLSKSGSQRLFKALYLILFGKVSGPRIAPYLAMLNKSWVLNRLREAIFEG
;
A
#
# COMPACT_ATOMS: atom_id res chain seq x y z
N MET A 1 -9.68 21.37 12.69
CA MET A 1 -9.35 19.97 12.40
C MET A 1 -9.25 19.24 13.74
N THR A 2 -10.12 18.26 14.00
CA THR A 2 -9.99 17.41 15.19
C THR A 2 -8.99 16.30 14.88
N LEU A 3 -8.00 16.11 15.75
CA LEU A 3 -7.06 15.00 15.62
C LEU A 3 -7.76 13.73 16.09
N SER A 4 -7.69 12.67 15.28
CA SER A 4 -8.30 11.38 15.60
C SER A 4 -7.31 10.24 15.37
N LEU A 5 -7.26 9.29 16.32
CA LEU A 5 -6.26 8.23 16.34
C LEU A 5 -6.49 7.18 15.25
N ASP A 6 -7.69 7.09 14.68
CA ASP A 6 -8.00 6.27 13.51
C ASP A 6 -7.41 6.85 12.20
N GLN A 7 -7.03 8.13 12.18
CA GLN A 7 -6.49 8.81 10.98
C GLN A 7 -4.97 8.98 11.01
N VAL A 8 -4.25 8.30 11.92
CA VAL A 8 -2.79 8.43 12.07
C VAL A 8 -2.03 8.20 10.75
N TYR A 9 -2.47 7.24 9.93
CA TYR A 9 -1.85 6.98 8.63
C TYR A 9 -1.87 8.21 7.72
N HIS A 10 -2.93 9.02 7.78
CA HIS A 10 -3.07 10.23 6.99
C HIS A 10 -2.13 11.34 7.48
N TYR A 11 -2.04 11.56 8.79
CA TYR A 11 -1.15 12.57 9.35
C TYR A 11 0.32 12.24 9.09
N VAL A 12 0.68 10.96 9.18
CA VAL A 12 2.01 10.49 8.79
C VAL A 12 2.28 10.76 7.33
N GLU A 13 1.34 10.47 6.43
CA GLU A 13 1.52 10.74 5.00
C GLU A 13 1.70 12.23 4.71
N LEU A 14 1.00 13.13 5.42
CA LEU A 14 1.20 14.58 5.28
C LEU A 14 2.62 15.01 5.68
N TYR A 15 3.15 14.46 6.78
CA TYR A 15 4.53 14.71 7.20
C TYR A 15 5.52 14.14 6.19
N ASP A 16 5.31 12.89 5.77
CA ASP A 16 6.16 12.17 4.84
C ASP A 16 6.19 12.87 3.46
N PHE A 17 5.04 13.40 3.00
CA PHE A 17 4.95 14.25 1.82
C PHE A 17 5.77 15.52 1.97
N ALA A 18 5.65 16.24 3.09
CA ALA A 18 6.43 17.46 3.32
C ALA A 18 7.94 17.20 3.30
N GLU A 19 8.38 16.05 3.83
CA GLU A 19 9.78 15.59 3.76
C GLU A 19 10.21 15.35 2.30
N ARG A 20 9.40 14.66 1.48
CA ARG A 20 9.70 14.44 0.05
C ARG A 20 9.76 15.73 -0.74
N VAL A 21 8.90 16.71 -0.42
CA VAL A 21 8.95 18.05 -1.02
C VAL A 21 10.23 18.79 -0.59
N TYR A 22 10.61 18.70 0.69
CA TYR A 22 11.83 19.32 1.20
C TYR A 22 13.07 18.89 0.41
N TYR A 23 13.24 17.58 0.21
CA TYR A 23 14.35 16.99 -0.54
C TYR A 23 14.17 17.00 -2.07
N ASP A 24 13.15 17.67 -2.60
CA ASP A 24 12.84 17.73 -4.04
C ASP A 24 12.62 16.36 -4.73
N VAL A 25 12.31 15.32 -3.94
CA VAL A 25 11.94 13.98 -4.40
C VAL A 25 10.51 13.99 -4.97
N GLU A 26 9.62 14.76 -4.37
CA GLU A 26 8.25 14.98 -4.86
C GLU A 26 8.05 16.47 -5.17
N LYS A 27 7.64 16.77 -6.41
CA LYS A 27 7.42 18.13 -6.89
C LYS A 27 5.93 18.33 -7.17
N PRO A 28 5.16 18.83 -6.20
CA PRO A 28 3.73 18.99 -6.36
C PRO A 28 3.44 20.13 -7.34
N ASP A 29 2.36 19.99 -8.11
CA ASP A 29 1.82 21.04 -8.95
C ASP A 29 1.10 22.09 -8.07
N ARG A 30 1.88 23.06 -7.56
CA ARG A 30 1.44 24.12 -6.65
C ARG A 30 2.24 25.40 -6.88
N GLU A 31 1.71 26.51 -6.40
CA GLU A 31 2.40 27.79 -6.45
C GLU A 31 3.71 27.75 -5.66
N SER A 32 4.71 28.50 -6.12
CA SER A 32 6.06 28.47 -5.52
C SER A 32 6.07 28.83 -4.03
N TRP A 33 5.20 29.75 -3.61
CA TRP A 33 5.08 30.15 -2.21
C TRP A 33 4.47 29.05 -1.32
N GLU A 34 3.58 28.21 -1.87
CA GLU A 34 3.03 27.05 -1.14
C GLU A 34 4.10 25.98 -0.93
N ILE A 35 4.91 25.71 -1.96
CA ILE A 35 6.05 24.79 -1.86
C ILE A 35 7.03 25.29 -0.80
N ALA A 36 7.40 26.57 -0.83
CA ALA A 36 8.27 27.19 0.17
C ALA A 36 7.69 27.09 1.59
N SER A 37 6.37 27.29 1.74
CA SER A 37 5.67 27.14 3.02
C SER A 37 5.71 25.70 3.55
N ILE A 38 5.54 24.70 2.68
CA ILE A 38 5.65 23.27 3.04
C ILE A 38 7.08 22.96 3.50
N LYS A 39 8.09 23.34 2.72
CA LYS A 39 9.50 23.13 3.08
C LYS A 39 9.84 23.77 4.42
N ARG A 40 9.42 25.03 4.62
CA ARG A 40 9.66 25.76 5.86
C ARG A 40 8.95 25.15 7.06
N SER A 41 7.71 24.67 6.87
CA SER A 41 6.95 23.98 7.93
C SER A 41 7.62 22.67 8.32
N PHE A 42 8.12 21.90 7.36
CA PHE A 42 8.90 20.70 7.61
C PHE A 42 10.14 21.04 8.44
N GLU A 43 10.96 22.01 8.02
CA GLU A 43 12.16 22.46 8.75
C GLU A 43 11.87 22.84 10.21
N LEU A 44 10.84 23.67 10.43
CA LEU A 44 10.48 24.17 11.76
C LEU A 44 9.96 23.07 12.68
N SER A 45 9.46 21.96 12.13
CA SER A 45 9.01 20.81 12.92
C SER A 45 10.14 19.89 13.40
N GLN A 46 11.38 20.09 12.91
CA GLN A 46 12.50 19.22 13.22
C GLN A 46 13.12 19.55 14.57
N LEU A 47 13.10 18.57 15.48
CA LEU A 47 13.74 18.68 16.80
C LEU A 47 15.24 18.28 16.77
N LYS A 48 15.71 17.76 15.64
CA LYS A 48 17.08 17.29 15.42
C LYS A 48 17.59 17.84 14.09
N PRO A 49 18.91 17.87 13.87
CA PRO A 49 19.47 18.22 12.57
C PRO A 49 18.87 17.35 11.46
N ILE A 50 18.54 18.00 10.35
CA ILE A 50 17.99 17.35 9.16
C ILE A 50 19.15 16.65 8.44
N PRO A 51 19.03 15.36 8.10
CA PRO A 51 20.03 14.66 7.31
C PRO A 51 20.27 15.34 5.94
N GLU A 52 21.50 15.26 5.42
CA GLU A 52 21.82 15.83 4.09
C GLU A 52 21.07 15.11 2.96
N GLU A 53 20.95 13.79 3.07
CA GLU A 53 20.18 12.96 2.13
C GLU A 53 18.89 12.45 2.77
N MET A 54 17.84 12.32 1.97
CA MET A 54 16.56 11.80 2.44
C MET A 54 16.73 10.32 2.88
N PRO A 55 16.46 9.98 4.14
CA PRO A 55 16.45 8.57 4.57
C PRO A 55 15.27 7.84 3.92
N PHE A 56 15.38 6.52 3.81
CA PHE A 56 14.30 5.69 3.29
C PHE A 56 13.01 5.89 4.09
N GLN A 57 11.95 6.22 3.37
CA GLN A 57 10.67 6.57 3.94
C GLN A 57 9.66 5.43 3.71
N LEU A 58 9.54 4.53 4.69
CA LEU A 58 8.50 3.52 4.69
C LEU A 58 7.12 4.16 4.88
N LYS A 59 6.29 4.15 3.83
CA LYS A 59 4.89 4.57 3.87
C LYS A 59 4.14 3.85 4.98
N TYR A 60 3.27 4.57 5.70
CA TYR A 60 2.58 4.02 6.86
C TYR A 60 1.69 2.83 6.51
N LEU A 61 0.95 2.89 5.41
CA LEU A 61 0.08 1.78 4.99
C LEU A 61 0.89 0.55 4.57
N HIS A 62 2.09 0.72 4.00
CA HIS A 62 3.00 -0.40 3.76
C HIS A 62 3.45 -1.06 5.06
N ALA A 63 3.81 -0.26 6.08
CA ALA A 63 4.10 -0.80 7.41
C ALA A 63 2.90 -1.57 7.99
N VAL A 64 1.68 -1.03 7.85
CA VAL A 64 0.43 -1.70 8.28
C VAL A 64 0.23 -3.06 7.60
N ILE A 65 0.59 -3.17 6.32
CA ILE A 65 0.52 -4.44 5.59
C ILE A 65 1.58 -5.42 6.08
N LEU A 66 2.83 -4.96 6.24
CA LEU A 66 3.95 -5.78 6.68
C LEU A 66 3.67 -6.41 8.05
N VAL A 67 3.19 -5.62 9.03
CA VAL A 67 2.91 -6.15 10.38
C VAL A 67 1.73 -7.12 10.45
N GLN A 68 0.86 -7.15 9.43
CA GLN A 68 -0.26 -8.09 9.35
C GLN A 68 0.07 -9.35 8.54
N THR A 69 1.15 -9.34 7.75
CA THR A 69 1.50 -10.42 6.80
C THR A 69 2.80 -11.14 7.14
N LEU A 70 3.63 -10.55 7.99
CA LEU A 70 4.89 -11.11 8.45
C LEU A 70 4.76 -11.60 9.89
N PRO A 71 5.54 -12.61 10.29
CA PRO A 71 5.63 -13.01 11.70
C PRO A 71 6.16 -11.86 12.56
N GLU A 72 5.71 -11.78 13.81
CA GLU A 72 6.20 -10.77 14.77
C GLU A 72 7.67 -11.03 15.15
N GLU A 73 8.11 -12.29 15.10
CA GLU A 73 9.51 -12.70 15.25
C GLU A 73 10.36 -12.14 14.09
N ASP A 74 11.49 -11.50 14.43
CA ASP A 74 12.40 -10.86 13.48
C ASP A 74 11.69 -9.92 12.47
N LEU A 75 10.61 -9.27 12.91
CA LEU A 75 9.74 -8.45 12.06
C LEU A 75 10.51 -7.40 11.25
N LEU A 76 11.52 -6.75 11.84
CA LEU A 76 12.35 -5.76 11.14
C LEU A 76 13.13 -6.39 9.99
N GLU A 77 13.81 -7.51 10.22
CA GLU A 77 14.59 -8.18 9.18
C GLU A 77 13.68 -8.72 8.07
N ASN A 78 12.58 -9.35 8.46
CA ASN A 78 11.57 -9.85 7.52
C ASN A 78 10.95 -8.71 6.69
N ALA A 79 10.69 -7.55 7.30
CA ALA A 79 10.19 -6.37 6.61
C ALA A 79 11.21 -5.82 5.60
N ILE A 80 12.48 -5.69 5.99
CA ILE A 80 13.57 -5.25 5.08
C ILE A 80 13.68 -6.23 3.90
N ARG A 81 13.68 -7.53 4.15
CA ARG A 81 13.72 -8.57 3.10
C ARG A 81 12.52 -8.46 2.17
N ARG A 82 11.32 -8.23 2.70
CA ARG A 82 10.11 -8.02 1.90
C ARG A 82 10.23 -6.76 1.03
N LEU A 83 10.63 -5.62 1.60
CA LEU A 83 10.79 -4.36 0.88
C LEU A 83 11.82 -4.47 -0.26
N LYS A 84 12.90 -5.23 -0.07
CA LYS A 84 13.86 -5.55 -1.14
C LYS A 84 13.22 -6.40 -2.23
N SER A 85 12.49 -7.46 -1.85
CA SER A 85 11.83 -8.36 -2.81
C SER A 85 10.75 -7.67 -3.67
N THR A 86 10.14 -6.61 -3.16
CA THR A 86 9.17 -5.80 -3.92
C THR A 86 9.83 -4.67 -4.71
N GLY A 87 11.15 -4.52 -4.65
CA GLY A 87 11.89 -3.45 -5.33
C GLY A 87 11.75 -2.05 -4.70
N LEU A 88 11.03 -1.93 -3.58
CA LEU A 88 10.84 -0.63 -2.90
C LEU A 88 12.09 -0.18 -2.16
N LEU A 89 12.87 -1.14 -1.65
CA LEU A 89 14.17 -0.89 -1.06
C LEU A 89 15.25 -1.45 -1.98
N VAL A 90 15.83 -0.57 -2.81
CA VAL A 90 16.81 -0.96 -3.84
C VAL A 90 18.20 -1.18 -3.26
N LYS A 91 18.58 -0.42 -2.23
CA LYS A 91 19.88 -0.48 -1.56
C LYS A 91 19.71 -0.83 -0.09
N ASP A 92 20.79 -1.28 0.54
CA ASP A 92 20.79 -1.45 2.00
C ASP A 92 20.48 -0.11 2.69
N PRO A 93 19.50 -0.08 3.62
CA PRO A 93 19.15 1.14 4.33
C PRO A 93 20.29 1.53 5.27
N ASP A 94 20.58 2.82 5.35
CA ASP A 94 21.51 3.36 6.34
C ASP A 94 20.95 3.21 7.77
N PRO A 95 21.76 3.41 8.83
CA PRO A 95 21.32 3.21 10.21
C PRO A 95 20.10 4.06 10.63
N LEU A 96 19.96 5.28 10.10
CA LEU A 96 18.80 6.13 10.37
C LEU A 96 17.56 5.55 9.69
N SER A 97 17.67 5.12 8.44
CA SER A 97 16.60 4.43 7.71
C SER A 97 16.14 3.16 8.43
N VAL A 98 17.06 2.32 8.90
CA VAL A 98 16.73 1.10 9.68
C VAL A 98 15.95 1.47 10.94
N SER A 99 16.43 2.45 11.70
CA SER A 99 15.77 2.93 12.93
C SER A 99 14.35 3.48 12.65
N ARG A 100 14.18 4.21 11.54
CA ARG A 100 12.87 4.73 11.12
C ARG A 100 11.92 3.62 10.69
N ILE A 101 12.40 2.60 9.97
CA ILE A 101 11.61 1.42 9.59
C ILE A 101 11.11 0.71 10.84
N ASP A 102 12.00 0.40 11.79
CA ASP A 102 11.65 -0.28 13.04
C ASP A 102 10.60 0.49 13.85
N LEU A 103 10.81 1.80 14.03
CA LEU A 103 9.85 2.65 14.71
C LEU A 103 8.49 2.69 13.98
N ARG A 104 8.51 2.74 12.64
CA ARG A 104 7.29 2.75 11.82
C ARG A 104 6.51 1.45 11.98
N LEU A 105 7.18 0.29 11.95
CA LEU A 105 6.56 -1.02 12.15
C LEU A 105 5.91 -1.12 13.53
N LYS A 106 6.63 -0.75 14.59
CA LYS A 106 6.10 -0.73 15.97
C LYS A 106 4.86 0.15 16.10
N LYS A 107 4.88 1.35 15.49
CA LYS A 107 3.74 2.27 15.47
C LYS A 107 2.56 1.71 14.68
N ALA A 108 2.81 1.10 13.52
CA ALA A 108 1.77 0.50 12.69
C ALA A 108 1.10 -0.69 13.40
N LEU A 109 1.87 -1.54 14.08
CA LEU A 109 1.37 -2.66 14.87
C LEU A 109 0.44 -2.17 15.99
N ASN A 110 0.89 -1.18 16.77
CA ASN A 110 0.08 -0.59 17.84
C ASN A 110 -1.20 0.06 17.31
N TRP A 111 -1.11 0.76 16.17
CA TRP A 111 -2.26 1.40 15.55
C TRP A 111 -3.30 0.37 15.09
N ILE A 112 -2.87 -0.70 14.40
CA ILE A 112 -3.76 -1.80 14.02
C ILE A 112 -4.46 -2.43 15.23
N LYS A 113 -3.73 -2.63 16.34
CA LYS A 113 -4.27 -3.28 17.55
C LYS A 113 -5.25 -2.39 18.32
N LEU A 114 -5.06 -1.07 18.34
CA LEU A 114 -5.74 -0.17 19.29
C LEU A 114 -6.69 0.86 18.67
N TYR A 115 -6.43 1.29 17.44
CA TYR A 115 -7.08 2.50 16.88
C TYR A 115 -7.60 2.34 15.46
N ALA A 116 -7.05 1.39 14.70
CA ALA A 116 -7.39 1.23 13.30
C ALA A 116 -8.85 0.77 13.13
N PRO A 117 -9.60 1.38 12.21
CA PRO A 117 -10.91 0.88 11.82
C PRO A 117 -10.82 -0.58 11.32
N SER A 118 -11.90 -1.35 11.51
CA SER A 118 -11.96 -2.78 11.19
C SER A 118 -11.70 -3.10 9.71
N GLU A 119 -11.89 -2.12 8.82
CA GLU A 119 -11.55 -2.26 7.40
C GLU A 119 -10.05 -2.46 7.18
N PHE A 120 -9.17 -1.84 7.98
CA PHE A 120 -7.71 -1.98 7.85
C PHE A 120 -7.17 -3.31 8.38
N GLN A 121 -7.99 -4.06 9.14
CA GLN A 121 -7.63 -5.36 9.67
C GLN A 121 -7.89 -6.43 8.61
N VAL A 122 -6.94 -6.64 7.69
CA VAL A 122 -7.08 -7.61 6.59
C VAL A 122 -6.00 -8.68 6.69
N ARG A 123 -6.39 -9.93 6.44
CA ARG A 123 -5.47 -11.07 6.35
C ARG A 123 -5.51 -11.61 4.93
N LEU A 124 -4.35 -11.79 4.33
CA LEU A 124 -4.24 -12.42 3.03
C LEU A 124 -4.70 -13.87 3.13
N LEU A 125 -5.59 -14.30 2.24
CA LEU A 125 -6.01 -15.69 2.13
C LEU A 125 -4.83 -16.54 1.61
N GLU A 126 -4.44 -17.56 2.36
CA GLU A 126 -3.38 -18.50 1.97
C GLU A 126 -3.79 -19.32 0.73
N SER A 127 -5.03 -19.80 0.71
CA SER A 127 -5.67 -20.46 -0.44
C SER A 127 -7.03 -19.81 -0.74
N LEU A 128 -7.51 -19.91 -1.98
CA LEU A 128 -8.85 -19.43 -2.33
C LEU A 128 -9.89 -20.50 -1.97
N PRO A 129 -10.83 -20.24 -1.03
CA PRO A 129 -11.87 -21.20 -0.69
C PRO A 129 -12.73 -21.56 -1.89
N VAL A 130 -13.12 -22.83 -2.00
CA VAL A 130 -13.93 -23.33 -3.13
C VAL A 130 -15.25 -22.58 -3.21
N GLU A 131 -15.90 -22.32 -2.07
CA GLU A 131 -17.18 -21.63 -2.00
C GLU A 131 -17.06 -20.18 -2.50
N LEU A 132 -15.96 -19.51 -2.17
CA LEU A 132 -15.68 -18.15 -2.65
C LEU A 132 -15.43 -18.16 -4.16
N LYS A 133 -14.61 -19.10 -4.64
CA LYS A 133 -14.37 -19.27 -6.06
C LYS A 133 -15.66 -19.54 -6.84
N SER A 134 -16.55 -20.39 -6.32
CA SER A 134 -17.86 -20.69 -6.92
C SER A 134 -18.84 -19.51 -6.86
N SER A 135 -18.66 -18.57 -5.93
CA SER A 135 -19.48 -17.35 -5.84
C SER A 135 -19.18 -16.31 -6.93
N LEU A 136 -18.02 -16.42 -7.61
CA LEU A 136 -17.63 -15.52 -8.69
C LEU A 136 -18.35 -15.89 -9.99
N ASN A 137 -19.19 -14.98 -10.48
CA ASN A 137 -19.94 -15.20 -11.72
C ASN A 137 -19.10 -14.82 -12.96
N GLY A 138 -19.69 -14.97 -14.15
CA GLY A 138 -19.01 -14.66 -15.42
C GLY A 138 -18.54 -13.20 -15.54
N GLU A 139 -19.29 -12.24 -15.00
CA GLU A 139 -18.90 -10.82 -15.01
C GLU A 139 -17.72 -10.56 -14.08
N ASP A 140 -17.71 -11.15 -12.87
CA ASP A 140 -16.59 -11.06 -11.94
C ASP A 140 -15.30 -11.60 -12.58
N ARG A 141 -15.39 -12.77 -13.22
CA ARG A 141 -14.26 -13.41 -13.89
C ARG A 141 -13.76 -12.60 -15.08
N ALA A 142 -14.65 -12.00 -15.87
CA ALA A 142 -14.27 -11.12 -16.98
C ALA A 142 -13.52 -9.87 -16.50
N LEU A 143 -14.01 -9.23 -15.43
CA LEU A 143 -13.34 -8.07 -14.83
C LEU A 143 -11.96 -8.42 -14.28
N LEU A 144 -11.85 -9.53 -13.55
CA LEU A 144 -10.57 -10.01 -13.02
C LEU A 144 -9.59 -10.41 -14.13
N LYS A 145 -10.09 -10.99 -15.23
CA LYS A 145 -9.28 -11.32 -16.40
C LYS A 145 -8.71 -10.08 -17.07
N ASN A 146 -9.55 -9.07 -17.34
CA ASN A 146 -9.10 -7.80 -17.91
C ASN A 146 -8.03 -7.14 -17.02
N LEU A 147 -8.22 -7.18 -15.71
CA LEU A 147 -7.23 -6.65 -14.78
C LEU A 147 -5.90 -7.44 -14.82
N MET A 148 -5.98 -8.77 -14.86
CA MET A 148 -4.80 -9.64 -14.95
C MET A 148 -3.98 -9.32 -16.20
N GLU A 149 -4.63 -9.21 -17.37
CA GLU A 149 -3.99 -8.87 -18.65
C GLU A 149 -3.31 -7.49 -18.60
N LEU A 150 -3.92 -6.52 -17.93
CA LEU A 150 -3.31 -5.20 -17.74
C LEU A 150 -2.17 -5.19 -16.71
N PHE A 151 -2.16 -6.14 -15.76
CA PHE A 151 -1.09 -6.29 -14.77
C PHE A 151 0.12 -7.06 -15.28
N GLU A 152 -0.04 -7.94 -16.25
CA GLU A 152 1.06 -8.74 -16.82
C GLU A 152 2.24 -7.90 -17.36
N PRO A 153 2.03 -6.84 -18.16
CA PRO A 153 3.14 -6.10 -18.77
C PRO A 153 3.75 -5.00 -17.88
N ILE A 154 3.09 -4.57 -16.80
CA ILE A 154 3.53 -3.40 -16.04
C ILE A 154 4.69 -3.70 -15.09
N GLU A 155 5.52 -2.70 -14.81
CA GLU A 155 6.39 -2.72 -13.64
C GLU A 155 5.55 -2.81 -12.36
N TRP A 156 5.97 -3.61 -11.39
CA TRP A 156 5.21 -3.83 -10.16
C TRP A 156 5.49 -2.75 -9.12
N SER A 157 4.98 -1.55 -9.37
CA SER A 157 5.05 -0.41 -8.45
C SER A 157 3.65 0.05 -8.03
N GLU A 158 3.55 0.69 -6.86
CA GLU A 158 2.27 1.26 -6.39
C GLU A 158 1.67 2.25 -7.39
N GLU A 159 2.50 3.05 -8.06
CA GLU A 159 2.06 4.03 -9.05
C GLU A 159 1.56 3.34 -10.32
N SER A 160 2.31 2.38 -10.86
CA SER A 160 1.88 1.61 -12.04
C SER A 160 0.58 0.84 -11.75
N ILE A 161 0.45 0.22 -10.58
CA ILE A 161 -0.78 -0.47 -10.15
C ILE A 161 -1.95 0.52 -10.08
N LYS A 162 -1.74 1.69 -9.46
CA LYS A 162 -2.77 2.73 -9.33
C LYS A 162 -3.21 3.24 -10.70
N GLN A 163 -2.28 3.56 -11.59
CA GLN A 163 -2.58 4.01 -12.94
C GLN A 163 -3.36 2.96 -13.73
N THR A 164 -2.96 1.69 -13.67
CA THR A 164 -3.68 0.60 -14.32
C THR A 164 -5.10 0.42 -13.76
N MET A 165 -5.25 0.48 -12.43
CA MET A 165 -6.57 0.40 -11.79
C MET A 165 -7.46 1.58 -12.18
N MET A 166 -6.91 2.80 -12.25
CA MET A 166 -7.62 4.00 -12.70
C MET A 166 -8.04 3.89 -14.17
N HIS A 167 -7.15 3.41 -15.03
CA HIS A 167 -7.44 3.17 -16.44
C HIS A 167 -8.56 2.15 -16.63
N LEU A 168 -8.50 1.00 -15.95
CA LEU A 168 -9.57 0.02 -16.05
C LEU A 168 -10.90 0.57 -15.52
N THR A 169 -10.90 1.19 -14.34
CA THR A 169 -12.13 1.70 -13.73
C THR A 169 -12.76 2.87 -14.48
N SER A 170 -11.99 3.70 -15.21
CA SER A 170 -12.54 4.76 -16.06
C SER A 170 -13.34 4.24 -17.25
N THR A 171 -13.07 3.01 -17.69
CA THR A 171 -13.83 2.32 -18.76
C THR A 171 -15.09 1.61 -18.26
N LEU A 172 -15.29 1.54 -16.94
CA LEU A 172 -16.39 0.81 -16.32
C LEU A 172 -17.45 1.76 -15.79
N SER A 173 -18.68 1.27 -15.67
CA SER A 173 -19.71 1.95 -14.88
C SER A 173 -19.32 1.98 -13.39
N LYS A 174 -19.97 2.84 -12.61
CA LYS A 174 -19.78 2.89 -11.14
C LYS A 174 -20.03 1.52 -10.50
N SER A 175 -21.07 0.82 -10.91
CA SER A 175 -21.37 -0.54 -10.43
C SER A 175 -20.32 -1.55 -10.87
N GLY A 176 -19.82 -1.45 -12.12
CA GLY A 176 -18.72 -2.29 -12.60
C GLY A 176 -17.43 -2.10 -11.81
N SER A 177 -17.07 -0.86 -11.49
CA SER A 177 -15.93 -0.56 -10.62
C SER A 177 -16.10 -1.14 -9.21
N GLN A 178 -17.27 -0.94 -8.59
CA GLN A 178 -17.57 -1.52 -7.27
C GLN A 178 -17.49 -3.05 -7.29
N ARG A 179 -17.97 -3.67 -8.36
CA ARG A 179 -17.91 -5.11 -8.59
C ARG A 179 -16.48 -5.62 -8.69
N LEU A 180 -15.63 -4.96 -9.50
CA LEU A 180 -14.21 -5.28 -9.62
C LEU A 180 -13.50 -5.23 -8.26
N PHE A 181 -13.67 -4.14 -7.51
CA PHE A 181 -13.04 -4.02 -6.18
C PHE A 181 -13.55 -5.09 -5.23
N LYS A 182 -14.87 -5.33 -5.18
CA LYS A 182 -15.44 -6.38 -4.33
C LYS A 182 -14.84 -7.76 -4.67
N ALA A 183 -14.75 -8.11 -5.95
CA ALA A 183 -14.14 -9.35 -6.39
C ALA A 183 -12.67 -9.45 -5.96
N LEU A 184 -11.89 -8.37 -6.12
CA LEU A 184 -10.50 -8.30 -5.64
C LEU A 184 -10.38 -8.50 -4.13
N TYR A 185 -11.17 -7.80 -3.31
CA TYR A 185 -11.11 -7.97 -1.86
C TYR A 185 -11.53 -9.38 -1.44
N LEU A 186 -12.49 -10.00 -2.12
CA LEU A 186 -12.91 -11.36 -1.83
C LEU A 186 -11.77 -12.34 -2.10
N ILE A 187 -11.17 -12.31 -3.29
CA ILE A 187 -10.11 -13.27 -3.64
C ILE A 187 -8.82 -13.05 -2.86
N LEU A 188 -8.55 -11.83 -2.39
CA LEU A 188 -7.32 -11.52 -1.64
C LEU A 188 -7.50 -11.72 -0.13
N PHE A 189 -8.62 -11.30 0.43
CA PHE A 189 -8.80 -11.17 1.89
C PHE A 189 -10.09 -11.83 2.43
N GLY A 190 -10.94 -12.38 1.57
CA GLY A 190 -12.24 -12.94 1.99
C GLY A 190 -13.23 -11.89 2.48
N LYS A 191 -13.00 -10.61 2.16
CA LYS A 191 -13.85 -9.48 2.57
C LYS A 191 -14.48 -8.80 1.36
N VAL A 192 -15.60 -8.13 1.56
CA VAL A 192 -16.31 -7.40 0.48
C VAL A 192 -15.75 -6.00 0.23
N SER A 193 -14.98 -5.46 1.19
CA SER A 193 -14.37 -4.14 1.13
C SER A 193 -13.16 -4.08 2.06
N GLY A 194 -12.38 -3.01 1.91
CA GLY A 194 -11.22 -2.72 2.74
C GLY A 194 -10.57 -1.40 2.34
N PRO A 195 -9.40 -1.08 2.91
CA PRO A 195 -8.63 0.12 2.59
C PRO A 195 -8.12 0.07 1.17
N ARG A 196 -7.80 1.22 0.59
CA ARG A 196 -7.29 1.37 -0.79
C ARG A 196 -6.35 0.23 -1.19
N ILE A 197 -6.67 -0.44 -2.30
CA ILE A 197 -6.04 -1.71 -2.68
C ILE A 197 -4.61 -1.58 -3.23
N ALA A 198 -4.27 -0.47 -3.89
CA ALA A 198 -2.99 -0.33 -4.58
C ALA A 198 -1.76 -0.45 -3.64
N PRO A 199 -1.73 0.21 -2.46
CA PRO A 199 -0.68 -0.03 -1.46
C PRO A 199 -0.56 -1.49 -1.02
N TYR A 200 -1.68 -2.22 -0.93
CA TYR A 200 -1.69 -3.63 -0.57
C TYR A 200 -1.04 -4.48 -1.66
N LEU A 201 -1.45 -4.29 -2.92
CA LEU A 201 -0.89 -5.02 -4.05
C LEU A 201 0.62 -4.76 -4.22
N ALA A 202 1.07 -3.52 -3.98
CA ALA A 202 2.49 -3.15 -4.06
C ALA A 202 3.38 -3.87 -3.02
N MET A 203 2.81 -4.30 -1.90
CA MET A 203 3.51 -5.12 -0.89
C MET A 203 3.52 -6.62 -1.23
N LEU A 204 2.68 -7.05 -2.15
CA LEU A 204 2.60 -8.45 -2.57
C LEU A 204 3.53 -8.70 -3.75
N ASN A 205 3.99 -9.95 -3.86
CA ASN A 205 4.75 -10.36 -5.04
C ASN A 205 3.81 -10.39 -6.26
N LYS A 206 4.24 -9.77 -7.37
CA LYS A 206 3.48 -9.75 -8.64
C LYS A 206 3.02 -11.14 -9.08
N SER A 207 3.91 -12.13 -9.06
CA SER A 207 3.58 -13.49 -9.51
C SER A 207 2.53 -14.13 -8.61
N TRP A 208 2.58 -13.88 -7.31
CA TRP A 208 1.56 -14.34 -6.37
C TRP A 208 0.19 -13.72 -6.70
N VAL A 209 0.14 -12.41 -6.96
CA VAL A 209 -1.12 -11.71 -7.32
C VAL A 209 -1.68 -12.23 -8.64
N LEU A 210 -0.85 -12.37 -9.68
CA LEU A 210 -1.27 -12.91 -10.97
C LEU A 210 -1.75 -14.37 -10.85
N ASN A 211 -1.10 -15.18 -10.01
CA ASN A 211 -1.54 -16.55 -9.74
C ASN A 211 -2.88 -16.59 -9.02
N ARG A 212 -3.12 -15.71 -8.03
CA ARG A 212 -4.43 -15.62 -7.35
C ARG A 212 -5.53 -15.15 -8.29
N LEU A 213 -5.25 -14.21 -9.20
CA LEU A 213 -6.19 -13.82 -10.25
C LEU A 213 -6.51 -15.02 -11.16
N ARG A 214 -5.49 -15.75 -11.62
CA ARG A 214 -5.66 -16.94 -12.46
C ARG A 214 -6.49 -18.03 -11.77
N GLU A 215 -6.22 -18.31 -10.49
CA GLU A 215 -6.97 -19.25 -9.66
C GLU A 215 -8.46 -18.87 -9.57
N ALA A 216 -8.77 -17.57 -9.49
CA ALA A 216 -10.13 -17.05 -9.44
C ALA A 216 -10.84 -17.07 -10.80
N ILE A 217 -10.11 -16.87 -11.91
CA ILE A 217 -10.67 -16.81 -13.27
C ILE A 217 -11.06 -18.21 -13.76
N PHE A 218 -10.13 -19.17 -13.71
CA PHE A 218 -10.30 -20.49 -14.30
C PHE A 218 -10.86 -21.47 -13.26
N GLU A 219 -12.01 -22.07 -13.56
CA GLU A 219 -12.46 -23.26 -12.85
C GLU A 219 -11.42 -24.36 -13.07
N GLY A 220 -10.93 -24.92 -11.97
CA GLY A 220 -10.17 -26.18 -12.03
C GLY A 220 -11.17 -27.31 -12.00
#